data_AF-A0A7X7J6F2-F1
#
_entry.id   AF-A0A7X7J6F2-F1
#
_cell.length_a   1.000
_cell.length_b   1.000
_cell.length_c   1.000
_cell.angle_alpha   90.00
_cell.angle_beta   90.00
_cell.angle_gamma   90.00
#
_symmetry.space_group_name_H-M   'P 1'
#
loop_
_entity.id
_entity.type
_entity.pdbx_description
1 polymer ?
#
loop_
_entity_poly.entity_id
_entity_poly.type
_entity_poly.pdbx_seq_one_letter_code
_entity_poly.pdbx_strand_id
1 'polypeptide(L)' 'MSIFLLLLTAVLSYLIGAIPTAFIFGKVFRGIDIREHGSKNIGA' A
#
# COMPACT_ATOMS: atom_id res chain seq x y z
N MET A 1 5.32 -24.98 -12.43
CA MET A 1 4.91 -24.02 -11.38
C MET A 1 3.93 -24.73 -10.46
N SER A 2 4.24 -24.94 -9.19
CA SER A 2 3.32 -25.61 -8.26
C SER A 2 2.23 -24.63 -7.79
N ILE A 3 0.99 -25.11 -7.67
CA ILE A 3 -0.16 -24.31 -7.19
C ILE A 3 0.10 -23.70 -5.82
N PHE A 4 0.80 -24.43 -4.94
CA PHE A 4 1.23 -23.94 -3.63
C PHE A 4 2.08 -22.66 -3.71
N LEU A 5 3.10 -22.64 -4.59
CA LEU A 5 3.93 -21.45 -4.77
C LEU A 5 3.11 -20.28 -5.32
N LEU A 6 2.16 -20.55 -6.22
CA LEU A 6 1.28 -19.54 -6.79
C LEU A 6 0.44 -18.87 -5.70
N LEU A 7 -0.19 -19.65 -4.82
CA LEU A 7 -0.96 -19.13 -3.68
C LEU A 7 -0.08 -18.37 -2.69
N LEU A 8 1.11 -18.89 -2.37
CA LEU A 8 2.06 -18.22 -1.49
C LEU A 8 2.46 -16.85 -2.04
N THR A 9 2.80 -16.77 -3.33
CA THR A 9 3.17 -15.49 -3.96
C THR A 9 2.01 -14.51 -4.05
N ALA A 10 0.78 -14.98 -4.28
CA ALA A 10 -0.40 -14.13 -4.30
C ALA A 10 -0.66 -13.49 -2.93
N VAL A 11 -0.59 -14.28 -1.86
CA VAL A 11 -0.74 -13.80 -0.49
C VAL A 11 0.35 -12.78 -0.14
N LEU A 12 1.62 -13.10 -0.41
CA LEU A 12 2.73 -12.19 -0.13
C LEU A 12 2.59 -10.87 -0.91
N SER A 13 2.21 -10.95 -2.18
CA SER A 13 2.01 -9.76 -3.02
C SER A 13 0.87 -8.88 -2.50
N TYR A 14 -0.23 -9.49 -2.04
CA TYR A 14 -1.34 -8.76 -1.43
C TYR A 14 -0.91 -8.06 -0.13
N LEU A 15 -0.20 -8.77 0.76
CA LEU A 15 0.27 -8.20 2.02
C LEU A 15 1.26 -7.05 1.82
N ILE A 16 2.18 -7.18 0.86
CA ILE A 16 3.14 -6.13 0.52
C ILE A 16 2.42 -4.94 -0.14
N GLY A 17 1.51 -5.19 -1.08
CA GLY A 17 0.76 -4.14 -1.77
C GLY A 17 -0.25 -3.41 -0.88
N ALA A 18 -0.72 -4.05 0.19
CA ALA A 18 -1.63 -3.45 1.17
C ALA A 18 -0.93 -2.48 2.14
N ILE A 19 0.40 -2.36 2.08
CA ILE A 19 1.13 -1.38 2.90
C ILE A 19 0.77 0.02 2.40
N PRO A 20 0.18 0.89 3.25
CA PRO A 20 -0.31 2.21 2.85
C PRO A 20 0.84 3.21 2.68
N THR A 21 1.69 2.95 1.69
CA THR A 21 2.97 3.64 1.46
C THR A 21 2.76 5.14 1.24
N ALA A 22 1.74 5.54 0.48
CA ALA A 22 1.42 6.95 0.27
C ALA A 22 1.06 7.67 1.59
N PHE A 23 0.31 7.01 2.46
CA PHE A 23 -0.05 7.55 3.77
C PHE A 23 1.18 7.68 4.67
N ILE A 24 1.99 6.61 4.76
CA ILE A 24 3.20 6.61 5.58
C ILE A 24 4.16 7.70 5.09
N PHE A 25 4.38 7.79 3.78
CA PHE A 25 5.33 8.74 3.22
C PHE A 25 4.86 10.19 3.37
N GLY A 26 3.58 10.47 3.08
CA GLY A 26 2.99 11.79 3.26
C GLY A 26 3.04 12.26 4.72
N LYS A 27 2.72 11.37 5.66
CA LYS A 27 2.73 11.68 7.09
C LYS A 27 4.14 11.85 7.65
N VAL A 28 5.07 10.93 7.34
CA VAL A 28 6.42 10.91 7.93
C VAL A 28 7.34 11.95 7.31
N PHE A 29 7.38 12.06 5.98
CA PHE A 29 8.33 12.94 5.31
C PHE A 29 7.82 14.36 5.08
N ARG A 30 6.49 14.54 5.03
CA ARG A 30 5.89 15.86 4.72
C ARG A 30 5.00 16.40 5.84
N GLY A 31 4.71 15.62 6.88
CA GLY A 31 3.78 16.02 7.94
C GLY A 31 2.33 16.18 7.46
N ILE A 32 2.00 15.66 6.27
CA ILE A 32 0.68 15.81 5.64
C ILE A 32 -0.12 14.53 5.84
N ASP A 33 -1.30 14.65 6.45
CA ASP A 33 -2.28 13.58 6.41
C ASP A 33 -3.04 13.61 5.08
N ILE A 34 -2.70 12.67 4.19
CA ILE A 34 -3.32 12.56 2.86
C ILE A 34 -4.82 12.20 2.89
N ARG A 35 -5.36 11.80 4.06
CA ARG A 35 -6.80 11.59 4.24
C ARG A 35 -7.55 12.91 4.40
N GLU A 36 -6.83 13.95 4.79
CA GLU A 36 -7.36 15.29 5.03
C GLU A 36 -6.99 16.27 3.92
N HIS A 37 -6.01 15.92 3.07
CA HIS A 37 -5.46 16.80 2.03
C HIS A 37 -5.56 16.16 0.63
N GLY A 38 -5.86 16.97 -0.39
CA GLY A 38 -5.97 16.52 -1.79
C GLY A 38 -7.36 16.00 -2.17
N SER A 39 -7.43 15.06 -3.13
CA SER A 39 -8.70 14.47 -3.63
C SER A 39 -9.31 13.42 -2.69
N LYS A 40 -8.64 13.13 -1.56
CA LYS A 40 -8.93 12.00 -0.65
C LYS A 40 -8.79 10.62 -1.29
N ASN A 41 -8.21 10.55 -2.49
CA ASN A 41 -7.87 9.28 -3.13
C ASN A 41 -6.44 8.89 -2.73
N ILE A 42 -6.27 7.71 -2.13
CA ILE A 42 -4.99 7.22 -1.59
C ILE A 42 -4.13 6.58 -2.70
N GLY A 43 -4.71 6.41 -3.89
CA GLY A 43 -4.03 5.95 -5.10
C GLY A 43 -3.63 7.12 -6.00
N ALA A 44 -2.66 6.85 -6.89
CA ALA A 44 -2.39 7.69 -8.06
C ALA A 44 -3.59 7.68 -9.02
#